data_AF-A0A933DSN7-F1
#
_entry.id   AF-A0A933DSN7-F1
#
_cell.length_a   1.000
_cell.length_b   1.000
_cell.length_c   1.000
_cell.angle_alpha   90.00
_cell.angle_beta   90.00
_cell.angle_gamma   90.00
#
_symmetry.space_group_name_H-M   'P 1'
#
loop_
_entity.id
_entity.type
_entity.pdbx_description
1 polymer ?
#
loop_
_entity_poly.entity_id
_entity_poly.type
_entity_poly.pdbx_seq_one_letter_code
_entity_poly.pdbx_strand_id
1 'polypeptide(L)'
;MSIPFWSMLVPYTLYLVLFGVLAAVDVYHMVRFGTFGMVNFLALFLFLAGIALILWWTAIALVGIDWLQPIGNVVPGIFGGSDSISLSLAAVSLQLP
;
A
#
# COMPACT_ATOMS: atom_id res chain seq x y z
N MET A 1 -9.96 17.15 14.10
CA MET A 1 -10.62 15.91 13.63
C MET A 1 -9.55 15.03 13.02
N SER A 2 -9.37 13.80 13.53
CA SER A 2 -8.41 12.85 12.97
C SER A 2 -8.95 12.21 11.70
N ILE A 3 -8.12 12.12 10.65
CA ILE A 3 -8.47 11.40 9.43
C ILE A 3 -8.21 9.92 9.68
N PRO A 4 -9.22 9.04 9.53
CA PRO A 4 -9.06 7.63 9.80
C PRO A 4 -8.30 6.95 8.66
N PHE A 5 -7.45 5.96 8.98
CA PHE A 5 -6.57 5.30 8.01
C PHE A 5 -7.32 4.61 6.85
N TRP A 6 -8.55 4.15 7.08
CA TRP A 6 -9.39 3.56 6.04
C TRP A 6 -9.64 4.49 4.84
N SER A 7 -9.63 5.82 5.02
CA SER A 7 -9.89 6.74 3.90
C SER A 7 -8.80 6.72 2.84
N MET A 8 -7.57 6.33 3.20
CA MET A 8 -6.48 6.09 2.25
C MET A 8 -6.46 4.66 1.71
N LEU A 9 -6.85 3.69 2.54
CA LEU A 9 -6.84 2.29 2.13
C LEU A 9 -7.87 1.98 1.05
N VAL A 10 -9.08 2.51 1.17
CA VAL A 10 -10.17 2.25 0.22
C VAL A 10 -9.78 2.53 -1.24
N PRO A 11 -9.27 3.72 -1.61
CA PRO A 11 -8.86 3.99 -2.99
C PRO A 11 -7.67 3.12 -3.42
N TYR A 12 -6.75 2.79 -2.51
CA TYR A 12 -5.62 1.90 -2.80
C TYR A 12 -6.07 0.46 -3.10
N THR A 13 -6.99 -0.09 -2.30
CA THR A 13 -7.57 -1.41 -2.55
C THR A 13 -8.33 -1.43 -3.87
N LEU A 14 -9.09 -0.38 -4.18
CA LEU A 14 -9.81 -0.27 -5.44
C LEU A 14 -8.85 -0.25 -6.65
N TYR A 15 -7.73 0.45 -6.53
CA TYR A 15 -6.65 0.42 -7.52
C TYR A 15 -6.07 -1.00 -7.70
N LEU A 16 -5.77 -1.71 -6.61
CA LEU A 16 -5.24 -3.07 -6.68
C LEU A 16 -6.22 -4.05 -7.34
N VAL A 17 -7.51 -3.93 -7.05
CA VAL A 17 -8.55 -4.75 -7.69
C VAL A 17 -8.59 -4.47 -9.19
N LEU A 18 -8.61 -3.19 -9.60
CA LEU A 18 -8.63 -2.81 -11.01
C LEU A 18 -7.38 -3.29 -11.75
N PHE A 19 -6.22 -3.15 -11.12
CA PHE A 19 -4.95 -3.68 -11.63
C PHE A 19 -4.97 -5.20 -11.80
N GLY A 20 -5.50 -5.94 -10.82
CA GLY A 20 -5.68 -7.39 -10.92
C GLY A 20 -6.63 -7.81 -12.05
N VAL A 21 -7.72 -7.07 -12.27
CA VAL A 21 -8.65 -7.31 -13.39
C VAL A 21 -7.96 -7.10 -14.73
N LEU A 22 -7.24 -5.99 -14.91
CA LEU A 22 -6.48 -5.72 -16.14
C LEU A 22 -5.44 -6.81 -16.39
N ALA A 23 -4.72 -7.23 -15.35
CA ALA A 23 -3.76 -8.32 -15.46
C ALA A 23 -4.40 -9.65 -15.88
N ALA A 24 -5.58 -9.98 -15.36
CA ALA A 24 -6.31 -11.17 -15.78
C ALA A 24 -6.76 -11.08 -17.25
N VAL A 25 -7.17 -9.89 -17.70
CA VAL A 25 -7.52 -9.63 -19.11
C VAL A 25 -6.30 -9.82 -20.01
N ASP A 26 -5.12 -9.36 -19.59
CA ASP A 26 -3.87 -9.54 -20.35
C ASP A 26 -3.47 -11.01 -20.47
N VAL A 27 -3.59 -11.77 -19.38
CA VAL A 27 -3.39 -13.23 -19.39
C VAL A 27 -4.37 -13.90 -20.34
N TYR A 28 -5.66 -13.55 -20.26
CA TYR A 28 -6.68 -14.08 -21.16
C TYR A 28 -6.39 -13.76 -22.63
N HIS A 29 -6.04 -12.51 -22.94
CA HIS A 29 -5.67 -12.08 -24.29
C HIS A 29 -4.47 -12.87 -24.81
N MET A 30 -3.45 -13.08 -23.97
CA MET A 30 -2.27 -13.83 -24.39
C MET A 30 -2.59 -15.31 -24.62
N VAL A 31 -3.37 -15.94 -23.75
CA VAL A 31 -3.76 -17.35 -23.92
C VAL A 31 -4.63 -17.53 -25.17
N ARG A 32 -5.48 -16.55 -25.51
CA ARG A 32 -6.42 -16.67 -26.64
C ARG A 32 -5.86 -16.21 -27.98
N PHE A 33 -5.09 -15.13 -28.00
CA PHE A 33 -4.64 -14.44 -29.21
C PHE A 33 -3.11 -14.32 -29.31
N GLY A 34 -2.38 -14.69 -28.26
CA GLY A 34 -0.93 -14.57 -28.21
C GLY A 34 -0.23 -15.62 -29.07
N THR A 35 0.71 -15.16 -29.89
CA THR A 35 1.72 -16.02 -30.52
C THR A 35 2.59 -16.62 -29.41
N PHE A 36 2.76 -17.95 -29.39
CA PHE A 36 3.54 -18.71 -28.40
C PHE A 36 5.06 -18.50 -28.55
N GLY A 37 5.52 -17.25 -28.56
CA GLY A 37 6.93 -16.90 -28.53
C GLY A 37 7.48 -16.95 -27.10
N MET A 38 8.71 -17.45 -26.95
CA MET A 38 9.39 -17.54 -25.65
C MET A 38 9.51 -16.17 -24.94
N VAL A 39 9.61 -15.09 -25.71
CA VAL A 39 9.65 -13.70 -25.19
C VAL A 39 8.32 -13.31 -24.55
N ASN A 40 7.17 -13.63 -25.17
CA ASN A 40 5.85 -13.34 -24.61
C ASN A 40 5.61 -14.14 -23.32
N PHE A 41 6.03 -15.41 -23.29
CA PHE A 41 5.95 -16.22 -22.08
C PHE A 41 6.76 -15.60 -20.92
N LEU A 42 8.00 -15.21 -21.17
CA LEU A 42 8.86 -14.60 -20.14
C LEU A 42 8.28 -13.26 -19.65
N ALA A 43 7.78 -12.42 -20.56
CA ALA A 43 7.16 -11.15 -20.21
C ALA A 43 5.92 -11.36 -19.32
N LEU A 44 5.04 -12.31 -19.68
CA LEU A 44 3.87 -12.63 -18.86
C LEU A 44 4.27 -13.22 -17.50
N PHE A 45 5.26 -14.11 -17.46
CA PHE A 45 5.75 -14.69 -16.21
C PHE A 45 6.29 -13.62 -15.26
N LEU A 46 7.13 -12.71 -15.75
CA LEU A 46 7.66 -11.60 -14.95
C LEU A 46 6.57 -10.64 -14.48
N PHE A 47 5.60 -10.35 -15.35
CA PHE A 47 4.44 -9.54 -14.99
C PHE A 47 3.65 -10.20 -13.87
N LEU A 48 3.22 -11.46 -14.03
CA LEU A 48 2.45 -12.18 -13.02
C LEU A 48 3.21 -12.35 -11.69
N ALA A 49 4.51 -12.66 -11.76
CA ALA A 49 5.38 -12.76 -10.60
C ALA A 49 5.49 -11.42 -9.85
N GLY A 50 5.61 -10.31 -10.59
CA GLY A 50 5.59 -8.96 -10.02
C GLY A 50 4.28 -8.64 -9.29
N ILE A 51 3.14 -8.98 -9.89
CA ILE A 51 1.82 -8.80 -9.26
C ILE A 51 1.71 -9.61 -7.97
N ALA A 52 2.06 -10.89 -8.03
CA ALA A 52 2.01 -11.78 -6.87
C ALA A 52 2.91 -11.25 -5.75
N LEU A 53 4.10 -10.76 -6.09
CA LEU A 53 5.06 -10.21 -5.12
C LEU A 53 4.54 -8.92 -4.48
N ILE A 54 3.95 -8.01 -5.26
CA ILE A 54 3.33 -6.78 -4.73
C ILE A 54 2.19 -7.14 -3.79
N LEU A 55 1.27 -8.04 -4.19
CA LEU A 55 0.14 -8.45 -3.35
C LEU A 55 0.61 -9.12 -2.05
N TRP A 56 1.65 -9.96 -2.12
CA TRP A 56 2.24 -10.61 -0.95
C TRP A 56 2.84 -9.58 0.02
N TRP A 57 3.63 -8.65 -0.49
CA TRP A 57 4.22 -7.57 0.33
C TRP A 57 3.15 -6.67 0.95
N THR A 58 2.14 -6.31 0.17
CA THR A 58 1.00 -5.53 0.66
C THR A 58 0.26 -6.28 1.77
N ALA A 59 0.01 -7.58 1.61
CA ALA A 59 -0.62 -8.40 2.64
C ALA A 59 0.19 -8.39 3.94
N ILE A 60 1.51 -8.66 3.88
CA ILE A 60 2.40 -8.64 5.05
C ILE A 60 2.39 -7.27 5.72
N ALA A 61 2.48 -6.19 4.95
CA ALA A 61 2.50 -4.84 5.48
C ALA A 61 1.19 -4.48 6.23
N LEU A 62 0.06 -5.09 5.84
CA LEU A 62 -1.26 -4.83 6.41
C LEU A 62 -1.61 -5.69 7.63
N VAL A 63 -0.95 -6.85 7.86
CA VAL A 63 -1.32 -7.79 8.95
C VAL A 63 -1.32 -7.14 10.33
N GLY A 64 -0.40 -6.20 10.59
CA GLY A 64 -0.24 -5.56 11.89
C GLY A 64 -0.90 -4.18 12.02
N ILE A 65 -1.60 -3.71 10.98
CA ILE A 65 -2.13 -2.34 10.96
C ILE A 65 -3.57 -2.35 11.47
N ASP A 66 -3.84 -1.58 12.54
CA ASP A 66 -5.20 -1.23 12.93
C ASP A 66 -5.81 -0.27 11.90
N TRP A 67 -6.96 -0.64 11.36
CA TRP A 67 -7.65 0.07 10.27
C TRP A 67 -8.44 1.27 10.78
N LEU A 68 -8.74 1.28 12.08
CA LEU A 68 -9.48 2.35 12.76
C LEU A 68 -8.54 3.42 13.33
N GLN A 69 -7.23 3.19 13.29
CA GLN A 69 -6.28 4.15 13.83
C GLN A 69 -6.23 5.43 12.98
N PRO A 70 -5.91 6.59 13.60
CA PRO A 70 -5.62 7.82 12.88
C PRO A 70 -4.40 7.70 11.97
N ILE A 71 -4.45 8.30 10.77
CA ILE A 71 -3.30 8.38 9.83
C ILE A 71 -2.03 8.92 10.51
N GLY A 72 -2.19 9.89 11.42
CA GLY A 72 -1.07 10.53 12.13
C GLY A 72 -0.25 9.59 13.02
N ASN A 73 -0.77 8.41 13.38
CA ASN A 73 -0.07 7.42 14.21
C ASN A 73 0.72 6.39 13.39
N VAL A 74 0.42 6.26 12.08
CA VAL A 74 1.07 5.30 11.19
C VAL A 74 2.38 5.86 10.62
N VAL A 75 2.42 7.17 10.36
CA VAL A 75 3.64 7.86 9.92
C VAL A 75 3.93 9.03 10.86
N PRO A 76 4.88 8.89 11.80
CA PRO A 76 5.25 9.99 12.68
C PRO A 76 5.86 11.12 11.83
N GLY A 77 5.17 12.25 11.76
CA GLY A 77 5.72 13.49 11.21
C GLY A 77 5.11 14.06 9.92
N ILE A 78 4.25 13.32 9.18
CA ILE A 78 3.65 13.86 7.94
C ILE A 78 2.36 14.65 8.21
N PHE A 79 1.58 14.23 9.21
CA PHE A 79 0.27 14.82 9.53
C PHE A 79 0.20 15.33 10.97
N GLY A 80 1.33 15.79 11.52
CA GLY A 80 1.48 16.17 12.92
C GLY A 80 0.29 16.97 13.45
N GLY A 81 -0.56 16.30 14.24
CA GLY A 81 -1.40 17.00 15.19
C GLY A 81 -0.47 17.72 16.17
N SER A 82 -0.88 18.90 16.62
CA SER A 82 -0.22 19.75 17.62
C SER A 82 0.38 19.00 18.82
N ASP A 83 -0.16 17.82 19.09
CA ASP A 83 0.06 17.00 20.28
C ASP A 83 1.49 16.42 20.34
N SER A 84 2.09 16.09 19.18
CA SER A 84 3.48 15.57 19.13
C SER A 84 4.52 16.66 19.38
N ILE A 85 4.26 17.89 18.91
CA ILE A 85 5.10 19.06 19.20
C ILE A 85 5.00 19.39 20.68
N SER A 86 3.79 19.40 21.28
CA SER A 86 3.62 19.68 22.70
C SER A 86 4.24 18.63 23.63
N LEU A 87 4.24 17.35 23.25
CA LEU A 87 4.93 16.30 24.02
C LEU A 87 6.45 16.45 23.95
N SER A 88 6.99 16.83 22.79
CA SER A 88 8.42 17.11 22.65
C SER A 88 8.85 18.37 23.41
N LEU A 89 8.04 19.44 23.38
CA LEU A 89 8.28 20.66 24.16
C LEU A 89 8.13 20.43 25.66
N ALA A 90 7.14 19.63 26.10
CA ALA A 90 6.97 19.27 27.51
C ALA A 90 8.17 18.47 28.02
N ALA A 91 8.65 17.49 27.24
CA ALA A 91 9.84 16.72 27.57
C ALA A 91 11.11 17.60 27.63
N VAL A 92 11.28 18.53 26.69
CA VAL A 92 12.39 19.50 26.68
C VAL A 92 12.30 20.48 27.85
N SER A 93 11.10 20.92 28.23
CA SER A 93 10.89 21.82 29.38
C SER A 93 11.15 21.17 30.74
N LEU A 94 11.07 19.83 30.82
CA LEU A 94 11.40 19.05 32.02
C LEU A 94 12.90 18.70 32.13
N GLN A 95 13.68 18.97 31.09
CA GLN A 95 15.13 18.71 31.03
C GLN A 95 15.99 19.97 31.17
N LEU A 96 15.38 21.15 31.21
CA LEU A 96 16.07 22.39 31.56
C LEU A 96 15.96 22.61 33.08
N PRO A 97 17.08 22.86 33.78
CA PRO A 97 17.08 23.12 35.22
C PRO A 97 16.37 24.41 35.61
#